data_AF-A0A833AS78-F1
#
_entry.id   AF-A0A833AS78-F1
#
_cell.length_a   1.000
_cell.length_b   1.000
_cell.length_c   1.000
_cell.angle_alpha   90.00
_cell.angle_beta   90.00
_cell.angle_gamma   90.00
#
_symmetry.space_group_name_H-M   'P 1'
#
loop_
_entity.id
_entity.type
_entity.pdbx_description
1 polymer ?
#
loop_
_entity_poly.entity_id
_entity_poly.type
_entity_poly.pdbx_seq_one_letter_code
_entity_poly.pdbx_strand_id
1 'polypeptide(L)'
;MRTFLFYLTLCSLVLSQSVFAQEISGELKKWHKVTLNFEGPSASEKAENNPFLNYKLTVTFTHEKSGKKYVIPGYFAADGNAANTGAESGNVWRVHFSPDETGEWSYSIKFVTGKWAALRTSKKLKTAEFMDGKTGAFQIAKSDKIGNDFRARGRLQYVGERYLKLAETGEYFLKCGSDAPENLLAYYAFDGTFHNDGIKDELVKTWMAHKKDWNDGDPTWQDGKGKEIVGAMNYLASKGLNAVSFLTMNIGGDDRNVFPYVDYNTWDRFDCSKLDQWEVLFEHAQKLGLFLHFKTMEAENQGLLDNGGVGLYTKLYYRELIARFGHHLALNWNLCEETGDWAISHPTFPFDADQRMLLAKYVSDIDPYKHHVVIHNGAWFTDIYGPNSRFTGASLQTNMEDFSRVHSQTLRVLR
;
A
#
# COMPACT_ATOMS: atom_id res chain seq x y z
N MET A 1 9.76 -82.83 10.69
CA MET A 1 10.47 -81.61 10.25
C MET A 1 9.42 -80.58 9.85
N ARG A 2 9.22 -79.54 10.66
CA ARG A 2 8.27 -78.44 10.38
C ARG A 2 9.07 -77.21 9.96
N THR A 3 8.81 -76.74 8.74
CA THR A 3 9.43 -75.57 8.11
C THR A 3 8.79 -74.30 8.67
N PHE A 4 9.59 -73.37 9.22
CA PHE A 4 9.13 -72.05 9.64
C PHE A 4 9.35 -71.04 8.49
N LEU A 5 8.28 -70.42 8.02
CA LEU A 5 8.31 -69.27 7.11
C LEU A 5 8.31 -67.99 7.95
N PHE A 6 9.37 -67.19 7.88
CA PHE A 6 9.41 -65.83 8.43
C PHE A 6 8.84 -64.86 7.39
N TYR A 7 7.72 -64.22 7.70
CA TYR A 7 7.23 -63.06 6.95
C TYR A 7 7.87 -61.80 7.52
N LEU A 8 8.69 -61.13 6.71
CA LEU A 8 9.27 -59.82 7.00
C LEU A 8 8.27 -58.74 6.55
N THR A 9 7.54 -58.13 7.48
CA THR A 9 6.61 -57.03 7.18
C THR A 9 7.40 -55.74 7.05
N LEU A 10 7.55 -55.24 5.82
CA LEU A 10 8.17 -53.96 5.52
C LEU A 10 7.18 -52.83 5.86
N CYS A 11 7.44 -52.12 6.97
CA CYS A 11 6.64 -50.97 7.38
C CYS A 11 7.17 -49.71 6.66
N SER A 12 6.47 -49.29 5.60
CA SER A 12 6.76 -48.04 4.91
C SER A 12 6.31 -46.84 5.76
N LEU A 13 7.28 -46.12 6.31
CA LEU A 13 7.07 -44.83 6.97
C LEU A 13 6.74 -43.79 5.89
N VAL A 14 5.47 -43.40 5.78
CA VAL A 14 5.07 -42.21 5.02
C VAL A 14 5.31 -40.99 5.91
N LEU A 15 6.47 -40.36 5.76
CA LEU A 15 6.74 -39.03 6.30
C LEU A 15 5.93 -38.01 5.47
N SER A 16 4.75 -37.65 5.96
CA SER A 16 4.07 -36.43 5.53
C SER A 16 4.88 -35.23 6.05
N GLN A 17 5.79 -34.72 5.22
CA GLN A 17 6.26 -33.35 5.39
C GLN A 17 5.18 -32.43 4.83
N SER A 18 4.35 -31.90 5.70
CA SER A 18 3.37 -30.86 5.34
C SER A 18 3.28 -29.89 6.50
N VAL A 19 4.30 -29.05 6.63
CA VAL A 19 4.20 -27.82 7.40
C VAL A 19 4.69 -26.70 6.49
N PHE A 20 3.79 -26.26 5.60
CA PHE A 20 3.78 -24.86 5.20
C PHE A 20 2.66 -24.26 6.03
N ALA A 21 3.00 -23.61 7.14
CA ALA A 21 1.99 -22.98 7.98
C ALA A 21 1.46 -21.76 7.22
N GLN A 22 0.28 -21.90 6.62
CA GLN A 22 -0.48 -20.76 6.17
C GLN A 22 -1.26 -20.22 7.36
N GLU A 23 -1.03 -18.96 7.70
CA GLU A 23 -1.79 -18.26 8.73
C GLU A 23 -2.74 -17.28 8.05
N ILE A 24 -4.04 -17.42 8.34
CA ILE A 24 -5.06 -16.44 7.95
C ILE A 24 -5.46 -15.70 9.22
N SER A 25 -5.32 -14.38 9.22
CA SER A 25 -5.61 -13.53 10.38
C SER A 25 -6.41 -12.28 10.00
N GLY A 26 -6.91 -11.59 11.02
CA GLY A 26 -7.87 -10.49 10.90
C GLY A 26 -9.31 -10.94 11.15
N GLU A 27 -10.23 -9.97 11.20
CA GLU A 27 -11.65 -10.25 11.30
C GLU A 27 -12.16 -10.72 9.92
N LEU A 28 -12.58 -11.97 9.79
CA LEU A 28 -13.10 -12.55 8.53
C LEU A 28 -14.49 -12.00 8.18
N LYS A 29 -14.55 -10.71 7.84
CA LYS A 29 -15.77 -9.96 7.59
C LYS A 29 -15.62 -9.11 6.32
N LYS A 30 -16.75 -8.87 5.65
CA LYS A 30 -16.82 -8.01 4.47
C LYS A 30 -16.27 -6.63 4.81
N TRP A 31 -15.42 -6.08 3.94
CA TRP A 31 -14.66 -4.83 4.06
C TRP A 31 -13.48 -4.84 5.03
N HIS A 32 -13.20 -5.92 5.74
CA HIS A 32 -12.08 -5.96 6.68
C HIS A 32 -10.80 -6.43 5.98
N LYS A 33 -9.65 -6.02 6.50
CA LYS A 33 -8.36 -6.57 6.10
C LYS A 33 -8.24 -8.01 6.57
N VAL A 34 -8.16 -8.93 5.61
CA VAL A 34 -7.80 -10.34 5.79
C VAL A 34 -6.34 -10.51 5.38
N THR A 35 -5.52 -10.98 6.31
CA THR A 35 -4.08 -11.16 6.09
C THR A 35 -3.78 -12.64 5.89
N LEU A 36 -3.09 -12.97 4.81
CA LEU A 36 -2.53 -14.30 4.57
C LEU A 36 -1.02 -14.21 4.68
N ASN A 37 -0.46 -14.89 5.68
CA ASN A 37 0.99 -15.11 5.81
C ASN A 37 1.33 -16.50 5.31
N PHE A 38 2.42 -16.59 4.56
CA PHE A 38 2.98 -17.83 4.06
C PHE A 38 4.46 -17.92 4.42
N GLU A 39 4.88 -19.09 4.85
CA GLU A 39 6.31 -19.43 4.91
C GLU A 39 6.83 -19.62 3.47
N GLY A 40 7.87 -18.87 3.12
CA GLY A 40 8.55 -18.92 1.84
C GLY A 40 10.07 -18.99 2.00
N PRO A 41 10.83 -18.67 0.93
CA PRO A 41 12.27 -18.55 1.01
C PRO A 41 12.66 -17.53 2.09
N SER A 42 13.62 -17.90 2.94
CA SER A 42 14.23 -16.95 3.86
C SER A 42 15.01 -15.90 3.06
N ALA A 43 14.82 -14.63 3.41
CA ALA A 43 15.50 -13.51 2.79
C ALA A 43 15.72 -12.39 3.82
N SER A 44 16.37 -11.33 3.37
CA SER A 44 16.51 -10.08 4.11
C SER A 44 16.44 -8.91 3.16
N GLU A 45 16.24 -7.72 3.70
CA GLU A 45 16.22 -6.49 2.91
C GLU A 45 17.50 -6.30 2.10
N LYS A 46 18.63 -6.74 2.66
CA LYS A 46 19.98 -6.66 2.09
C LYS A 46 20.42 -7.94 1.35
N ALA A 47 19.53 -8.92 1.18
CA ALA A 47 19.89 -10.19 0.55
C ALA A 47 20.37 -10.01 -0.89
N GLU A 48 21.39 -10.79 -1.28
CA GLU A 48 21.94 -10.78 -2.64
C GLU A 48 20.84 -11.01 -3.69
N ASN A 49 20.02 -12.04 -3.48
CA ASN A 49 18.80 -12.22 -4.26
C ASN A 49 17.67 -11.32 -3.72
N ASN A 50 17.40 -10.22 -4.43
CA ASN A 50 16.43 -9.22 -3.98
C ASN A 50 15.01 -9.79 -3.78
N PRO A 51 14.49 -9.85 -2.53
CA PRO A 51 13.16 -10.41 -2.27
C PRO A 51 12.03 -9.57 -2.87
N PHE A 52 12.23 -8.27 -3.02
CA PHE A 52 11.25 -7.33 -3.56
C PHE A 52 11.16 -7.37 -5.09
N LEU A 53 12.29 -7.64 -5.76
CA LEU A 53 12.40 -7.55 -7.22
C LEU A 53 12.40 -8.93 -7.92
N ASN A 54 13.00 -9.95 -7.31
CA ASN A 54 13.23 -11.25 -7.94
C ASN A 54 12.22 -12.34 -7.54
N TYR A 55 11.23 -11.99 -6.72
CA TYR A 55 10.10 -12.86 -6.41
C TYR A 55 8.79 -12.16 -6.76
N LYS A 56 7.77 -12.95 -7.05
CA LYS A 56 6.41 -12.46 -7.28
C LYS A 56 5.41 -13.41 -6.66
N LEU A 57 4.87 -13.01 -5.52
CA LEU A 57 3.67 -13.60 -4.92
C LEU A 57 2.43 -12.93 -5.50
N THR A 58 1.47 -13.74 -5.90
CA THR A 58 0.16 -13.29 -6.36
C THR A 58 -0.89 -14.29 -5.91
N VAL A 59 -1.96 -13.81 -5.30
CA VAL A 59 -3.06 -14.65 -4.81
C VAL A 59 -4.34 -14.25 -5.51
N THR A 60 -4.98 -15.21 -6.15
CA THR A 60 -6.26 -14.99 -6.83
C THR A 60 -7.38 -15.46 -5.91
N PHE A 61 -8.18 -14.53 -5.40
CA PHE A 61 -9.38 -14.81 -4.61
C PHE A 61 -10.60 -14.87 -5.54
N THR A 62 -11.49 -15.84 -5.32
CA THR A 62 -12.74 -16.01 -6.06
C THR A 62 -13.89 -16.18 -5.09
N HIS A 63 -14.93 -15.37 -5.21
CA HIS A 63 -16.17 -15.57 -4.45
C HIS A 63 -16.97 -16.68 -5.11
N GLU A 64 -17.30 -17.73 -4.36
CA GLU A 64 -17.91 -18.94 -4.93
C GLU A 64 -19.29 -18.68 -5.55
N LYS A 65 -20.08 -17.79 -4.94
CA LYS A 65 -21.46 -17.55 -5.39
C LYS A 65 -21.54 -16.61 -6.60
N SER A 66 -20.79 -15.52 -6.60
CA SER A 66 -20.86 -14.51 -7.68
C SER A 66 -19.83 -14.72 -8.79
N GLY A 67 -18.80 -15.54 -8.54
CA GLY A 67 -17.67 -15.72 -9.44
C GLY A 67 -16.74 -14.51 -9.50
N LYS A 68 -16.91 -13.51 -8.62
CA LYS A 68 -16.08 -12.30 -8.57
C LYS A 68 -14.65 -12.64 -8.19
N LYS A 69 -13.68 -11.98 -8.85
CA LYS A 69 -12.26 -12.30 -8.70
C LYS A 69 -11.40 -11.08 -8.39
N TYR A 70 -10.43 -11.30 -7.52
CA TYR A 70 -9.37 -10.35 -7.21
C TYR A 70 -8.01 -11.02 -7.34
N VAL A 71 -7.08 -10.37 -8.04
CA VAL A 71 -5.70 -10.84 -8.18
C VAL A 71 -4.82 -9.91 -7.35
N ILE A 72 -4.49 -10.31 -6.13
CA ILE A 72 -3.82 -9.47 -5.15
C ILE A 72 -2.30 -9.72 -5.19
N PRO A 73 -1.46 -8.68 -5.36
CA PRO A 73 -0.02 -8.82 -5.23
C PRO A 73 0.38 -9.04 -3.76
N GLY A 74 1.31 -9.95 -3.52
CA GLY A 74 1.95 -10.13 -2.21
C GLY A 74 3.35 -9.53 -2.16
N TYR A 75 3.90 -9.47 -0.95
CA TYR A 75 5.20 -8.86 -0.66
C TYR A 75 5.99 -9.67 0.39
N PHE A 76 7.28 -9.40 0.51
CA PHE A 76 8.15 -9.96 1.54
C PHE A 76 7.99 -9.18 2.86
N ALA A 77 7.69 -9.88 3.95
CA ALA A 77 7.28 -9.30 5.22
C ALA A 77 8.22 -9.68 6.39
N ALA A 78 9.50 -9.98 6.10
CA ALA A 78 10.50 -10.37 7.08
C ALA A 78 10.01 -11.51 7.99
N ASP A 79 9.87 -11.27 9.30
CA ASP A 79 9.41 -12.23 10.30
C ASP A 79 7.88 -12.25 10.49
N GLY A 80 7.14 -11.41 9.76
CA GLY A 80 5.69 -11.27 9.88
C GLY A 80 5.23 -10.41 11.07
N ASN A 81 6.14 -9.85 11.87
CA ASN A 81 5.83 -8.94 12.98
C ASN A 81 6.82 -7.77 13.03
N ALA A 82 7.34 -7.38 11.86
CA ALA A 82 8.44 -6.43 11.72
C ALA A 82 8.15 -5.09 12.40
N ALA A 83 6.89 -4.64 12.41
CA ALA A 83 6.52 -3.41 13.13
C ALA A 83 6.95 -3.43 14.61
N ASN A 84 6.87 -4.58 15.27
CA ASN A 84 7.20 -4.75 16.68
C ASN A 84 8.61 -5.29 16.93
N THR A 85 9.18 -6.05 15.99
CA THR A 85 10.49 -6.69 16.19
C THR A 85 11.64 -5.90 15.57
N GLY A 86 11.36 -4.99 14.63
CA GLY A 86 12.41 -4.32 13.86
C GLY A 86 13.11 -5.27 12.88
N ALA A 87 12.49 -6.40 12.51
CA ALA A 87 13.14 -7.43 11.72
C ALA A 87 13.35 -6.99 10.25
N GLU A 88 14.61 -6.99 9.83
CA GLU A 88 15.02 -6.80 8.41
C GLU A 88 15.09 -8.14 7.63
N SER A 89 14.75 -9.26 8.28
CA SER A 89 14.90 -10.61 7.69
C SER A 89 13.89 -11.60 8.25
N GLY A 90 13.67 -12.67 7.50
CA GLY A 90 12.78 -13.75 7.88
C GLY A 90 12.31 -14.51 6.65
N ASN A 91 11.23 -15.26 6.78
CA ASN A 91 10.70 -16.14 5.74
C ASN A 91 9.21 -15.90 5.45
N VAL A 92 8.63 -14.80 5.95
CA VAL A 92 7.21 -14.51 5.80
C VAL A 92 6.95 -13.73 4.51
N TRP A 93 6.00 -14.23 3.74
CA TRP A 93 5.45 -13.57 2.56
C TRP A 93 3.97 -13.31 2.79
N ARG A 94 3.51 -12.10 2.49
CA ARG A 94 2.22 -11.61 2.96
C ARG A 94 1.34 -11.10 1.82
N VAL A 95 0.03 -11.28 1.99
CA VAL A 95 -1.02 -10.70 1.16
C VAL A 95 -2.10 -10.11 2.05
N HIS A 96 -2.55 -8.90 1.73
CA HIS A 96 -3.73 -8.28 2.33
C HIS A 96 -4.91 -8.26 1.35
N PHE A 97 -6.00 -8.92 1.73
CA PHE A 97 -7.23 -8.98 0.96
C PHE A 97 -8.37 -8.29 1.72
N SER A 98 -9.15 -7.46 1.04
CA SER A 98 -10.35 -6.83 1.61
C SER A 98 -11.58 -7.29 0.83
N PRO A 99 -12.23 -8.39 1.23
CA PRO A 99 -13.39 -8.95 0.56
C PRO A 99 -14.56 -7.97 0.57
N ASP A 100 -15.35 -7.94 -0.49
CA ASP A 100 -16.52 -7.06 -0.60
C ASP A 100 -17.85 -7.80 -0.76
N GLU A 101 -17.82 -9.11 -0.57
CA GLU A 101 -19.00 -9.97 -0.54
C GLU A 101 -18.91 -10.94 0.65
N THR A 102 -20.05 -11.18 1.29
CA THR A 102 -20.19 -12.19 2.35
C THR A 102 -20.38 -13.56 1.74
N GLY A 103 -19.84 -14.59 2.37
CA GLY A 103 -19.90 -15.98 1.90
C GLY A 103 -18.51 -16.57 1.73
N GLU A 104 -18.45 -17.69 1.00
CA GLU A 104 -17.20 -18.42 0.77
C GLU A 104 -16.34 -17.72 -0.28
N TRP A 105 -15.08 -17.49 0.06
CA TRP A 105 -14.04 -17.12 -0.87
C TRP A 105 -13.00 -18.22 -0.93
N SER A 106 -12.74 -18.75 -2.13
CA SER A 106 -11.58 -19.59 -2.39
C SER A 106 -10.41 -18.75 -2.88
N TYR A 107 -9.20 -19.29 -2.77
CA TYR A 107 -8.01 -18.68 -3.34
C TYR A 107 -7.07 -19.71 -3.96
N SER A 108 -6.29 -19.24 -4.94
CA SER A 108 -5.15 -19.97 -5.52
C SER A 108 -3.92 -19.08 -5.57
N ILE A 109 -2.76 -19.69 -5.33
CA ILE A 109 -1.51 -18.97 -5.12
C ILE A 109 -0.57 -19.23 -6.30
N LYS A 110 0.05 -18.15 -6.78
CA LYS A 110 1.16 -18.20 -7.73
C LYS A 110 2.36 -17.51 -7.11
N PHE A 111 3.44 -18.26 -6.91
CA PHE A 111 4.69 -17.77 -6.37
C PHE A 111 5.84 -18.16 -7.29
N VAL A 112 6.42 -17.15 -7.94
CA VAL A 112 7.47 -17.35 -8.96
C VAL A 112 8.73 -16.56 -8.62
N THR A 113 9.87 -17.06 -9.11
CA THR A 113 11.18 -16.43 -8.92
C THR A 113 11.95 -16.30 -10.24
N GLY A 114 12.88 -15.35 -10.26
CA GLY A 114 13.77 -15.05 -11.37
C GLY A 114 14.08 -13.56 -11.45
N LYS A 115 15.07 -13.19 -12.28
CA LYS A 115 15.47 -11.79 -12.42
C LYS A 115 14.29 -10.90 -12.82
N TRP A 116 13.97 -9.91 -11.98
CA TRP A 116 12.85 -8.98 -12.14
C TRP A 116 11.46 -9.64 -12.17
N ALA A 117 11.29 -10.79 -11.48
CA ALA A 117 10.02 -11.52 -11.44
C ALA A 117 8.84 -10.66 -10.98
N ALA A 118 9.06 -9.72 -10.05
CA ALA A 118 8.02 -8.84 -9.52
C ALA A 118 7.27 -8.06 -10.62
N LEU A 119 7.99 -7.68 -11.68
CA LEU A 119 7.51 -6.75 -12.71
C LEU A 119 7.25 -7.40 -14.07
N ARG A 120 7.80 -8.60 -14.31
CA ARG A 120 7.74 -9.24 -15.63
C ARG A 120 6.61 -10.25 -15.73
N THR A 121 6.00 -10.29 -16.91
CA THR A 121 5.17 -11.41 -17.35
C THR A 121 6.00 -12.26 -18.29
N SER A 122 6.50 -13.41 -17.84
CA SER A 122 7.31 -14.29 -18.66
C SER A 122 7.08 -15.76 -18.32
N LYS A 123 6.95 -16.61 -19.35
CA LYS A 123 6.94 -18.08 -19.21
C LYS A 123 8.29 -18.65 -18.77
N LYS A 124 9.36 -17.83 -18.73
CA LYS A 124 10.70 -18.23 -18.30
C LYS A 124 10.91 -18.10 -16.79
N LEU A 125 9.98 -17.47 -16.06
CA LEU A 125 10.02 -17.45 -14.59
C LEU A 125 9.74 -18.86 -14.08
N LYS A 126 10.43 -19.25 -13.02
CA LYS A 126 10.28 -20.57 -12.39
C LYS A 126 9.33 -20.48 -11.21
N THR A 127 8.74 -21.60 -10.84
CA THR A 127 8.14 -21.73 -9.51
C THR A 127 9.20 -21.38 -8.47
N ALA A 128 8.78 -20.67 -7.44
CA ALA A 128 9.62 -20.45 -6.27
C ALA A 128 9.45 -21.57 -5.23
N GLU A 129 8.64 -22.61 -5.53
CA GLU A 129 8.23 -23.70 -4.62
C GLU A 129 7.31 -23.18 -3.49
N PHE A 130 7.47 -23.68 -2.26
CA PHE A 130 6.71 -23.26 -1.08
C PHE A 130 5.18 -23.28 -1.28
N MET A 131 4.56 -22.10 -1.33
CA MET A 131 3.13 -21.90 -1.47
C MET A 131 2.65 -21.88 -2.93
N ASP A 132 3.53 -22.00 -3.93
CA ASP A 132 3.14 -21.99 -5.34
C ASP A 132 2.17 -23.15 -5.66
N GLY A 133 1.07 -22.84 -6.34
CA GLY A 133 0.02 -23.80 -6.69
C GLY A 133 -0.88 -24.23 -5.54
N LYS A 134 -0.64 -23.78 -4.30
CA LYS A 134 -1.52 -24.06 -3.16
C LYS A 134 -2.84 -23.31 -3.30
N THR A 135 -3.88 -23.87 -2.69
CA THR A 135 -5.23 -23.33 -2.67
C THR A 135 -5.82 -23.43 -1.27
N GLY A 136 -6.92 -22.72 -1.04
CA GLY A 136 -7.75 -22.88 0.14
C GLY A 136 -9.00 -22.03 0.06
N ALA A 137 -9.75 -21.94 1.15
CA ALA A 137 -10.95 -21.14 1.24
C ALA A 137 -11.22 -20.67 2.67
N PHE A 138 -12.01 -19.60 2.81
CA PHE A 138 -12.50 -19.12 4.10
C PHE A 138 -13.87 -18.46 3.95
N GLN A 139 -14.59 -18.38 5.06
CA GLN A 139 -15.92 -17.76 5.12
C GLN A 139 -15.81 -16.30 5.54
N ILE A 140 -16.50 -15.43 4.82
CA ILE A 140 -16.59 -13.99 5.13
C ILE A 140 -17.98 -13.67 5.68
N ALA A 141 -18.01 -13.26 6.94
CA ALA A 141 -19.21 -12.81 7.63
C ALA A 141 -19.56 -11.35 7.29
N LYS A 142 -20.74 -10.91 7.75
CA LYS A 142 -21.13 -9.50 7.66
C LYS A 142 -20.25 -8.65 8.58
N SER A 143 -19.92 -7.42 8.14
CA SER A 143 -19.31 -6.42 9.01
C SER A 143 -20.27 -6.04 10.15
N ASP A 144 -19.71 -5.85 11.34
CA ASP A 144 -20.38 -5.35 12.54
C ASP A 144 -19.93 -3.92 12.92
N LYS A 145 -19.10 -3.30 12.07
CA LYS A 145 -18.66 -1.92 12.30
C LYS A 145 -19.77 -0.94 11.96
N ILE A 146 -19.72 0.23 12.59
CA ILE A 146 -20.72 1.29 12.51
C ILE A 146 -20.02 2.65 12.40
N GLY A 147 -20.80 3.69 12.10
CA GLY A 147 -20.32 5.08 12.14
C GLY A 147 -19.30 5.39 11.05
N ASN A 148 -18.25 6.13 11.43
CA ASN A 148 -17.25 6.66 10.49
C ASN A 148 -16.24 5.62 9.99
N ASP A 149 -16.12 4.46 10.65
CA ASP A 149 -15.24 3.38 10.23
C ASP A 149 -15.57 2.95 8.80
N PHE A 150 -14.60 3.01 7.89
CA PHE A 150 -14.86 2.66 6.49
C PHE A 150 -15.33 1.22 6.32
N ARG A 151 -15.05 0.31 7.26
CA ARG A 151 -15.56 -1.07 7.25
C ARG A 151 -17.08 -1.15 7.45
N ALA A 152 -17.71 -0.08 7.92
CA ALA A 152 -19.17 0.07 7.98
C ALA A 152 -19.76 0.63 6.68
N ARG A 153 -18.93 1.35 5.91
CA ARG A 153 -19.35 2.19 4.77
C ARG A 153 -18.94 1.64 3.40
N GLY A 154 -18.00 0.70 3.40
CA GLY A 154 -17.45 0.07 2.21
C GLY A 154 -16.39 0.91 1.51
N ARG A 155 -15.80 0.34 0.46
CA ARG A 155 -14.75 0.98 -0.33
C ARG A 155 -15.25 2.26 -0.99
N LEU A 156 -14.44 3.31 -0.97
CA LEU A 156 -14.70 4.54 -1.69
C LEU A 156 -14.36 4.36 -3.17
N GLN A 157 -15.29 4.71 -4.05
CA GLN A 157 -15.20 4.42 -5.48
C GLN A 157 -15.46 5.67 -6.33
N TYR A 158 -14.71 5.76 -7.43
CA TYR A 158 -15.09 6.62 -8.54
C TYR A 158 -16.16 5.91 -9.38
N VAL A 159 -17.35 6.49 -9.45
CA VAL A 159 -18.53 5.90 -10.11
C VAL A 159 -18.82 6.50 -11.49
N GLY A 160 -17.88 7.23 -12.08
CA GLY A 160 -18.09 7.95 -13.34
C GLY A 160 -18.90 9.24 -13.21
N GLU A 161 -19.17 9.69 -11.99
CA GLU A 161 -19.85 10.95 -11.67
C GLU A 161 -18.88 11.94 -11.00
N ARG A 162 -19.36 13.17 -10.75
CA ARG A 162 -18.58 14.25 -10.12
C ARG A 162 -17.99 13.88 -8.74
N TYR A 163 -18.70 13.09 -7.96
CA TYR A 163 -18.32 12.78 -6.57
C TYR A 163 -18.09 11.28 -6.39
N LEU A 164 -17.17 10.95 -5.48
CA LEU A 164 -16.91 9.57 -5.07
C LEU A 164 -18.08 9.04 -4.22
N LYS A 165 -18.34 7.74 -4.29
CA LYS A 165 -19.39 7.05 -3.50
C LYS A 165 -18.81 5.90 -2.67
N LEU A 166 -19.35 5.71 -1.49
CA LEU A 166 -19.04 4.59 -0.61
C LEU A 166 -19.87 3.36 -1.00
N ALA A 167 -19.20 2.23 -1.24
CA ALA A 167 -19.81 1.07 -1.88
C ALA A 167 -20.90 0.37 -1.06
N GLU A 168 -20.85 0.43 0.29
CA GLU A 168 -21.87 -0.20 1.13
C GLU A 168 -23.10 0.69 1.32
N THR A 169 -22.88 1.99 1.58
CA THR A 169 -23.98 2.90 1.94
C THR A 169 -24.53 3.68 0.75
N GLY A 170 -23.79 3.77 -0.37
CA GLY A 170 -24.12 4.61 -1.51
C GLY A 170 -23.92 6.11 -1.26
N GLU A 171 -23.42 6.50 -0.09
CA GLU A 171 -23.21 7.89 0.29
C GLU A 171 -22.12 8.55 -0.54
N TYR A 172 -22.34 9.81 -0.92
CA TYR A 172 -21.30 10.63 -1.50
C TYR A 172 -20.25 11.02 -0.44
N PHE A 173 -18.99 11.07 -0.85
CA PHE A 173 -17.89 11.48 0.02
C PHE A 173 -17.37 12.87 -0.38
N LEU A 174 -17.46 13.81 0.56
CA LEU A 174 -16.84 15.13 0.45
C LEU A 174 -15.59 15.16 1.35
N LYS A 175 -14.43 15.25 0.72
CA LYS A 175 -13.13 15.28 1.40
C LYS A 175 -12.93 16.64 2.10
N CYS A 176 -12.65 16.62 3.40
CA CYS A 176 -12.29 17.77 4.22
C CYS A 176 -11.23 17.35 5.24
N GLY A 177 -10.01 17.84 5.08
CA GLY A 177 -8.87 17.46 5.91
C GLY A 177 -7.66 18.34 5.65
N SER A 178 -6.63 18.21 6.48
CA SER A 178 -5.37 18.89 6.27
C SER A 178 -4.58 18.25 5.13
N ASP A 179 -3.99 19.07 4.26
CA ASP A 179 -3.09 18.61 3.21
C ASP A 179 -1.60 18.69 3.62
N ALA A 180 -1.35 19.09 4.87
CA ALA A 180 -0.02 19.32 5.46
C ALA A 180 0.03 18.80 6.92
N PRO A 181 1.25 18.54 7.45
CA PRO A 181 2.53 18.56 6.74
C PRO A 181 2.71 17.33 5.85
N GLU A 182 3.44 17.49 4.76
CA GLU A 182 3.61 16.43 3.75
C GLU A 182 4.55 15.33 4.24
N ASN A 183 5.58 15.72 4.99
CA ASN A 183 6.45 14.80 5.72
C ASN A 183 5.83 14.24 7.02
N LEU A 184 4.51 14.04 7.09
CA LEU A 184 3.82 13.39 8.22
C LEU A 184 4.51 12.08 8.65
N LEU A 185 4.99 11.31 7.66
CA LEU A 185 5.64 10.01 7.86
C LEU A 185 7.12 10.10 8.29
N ALA A 186 7.73 11.30 8.31
CA ALA A 186 9.05 11.52 8.90
C ALA A 186 8.92 11.66 10.43
N TYR A 187 8.41 10.62 11.09
CA TYR A 187 8.14 10.63 12.53
C TYR A 187 9.21 9.85 13.29
N TYR A 188 9.83 10.48 14.31
CA TYR A 188 11.02 9.96 15.00
C TYR A 188 10.89 8.54 15.58
N ALA A 189 9.67 8.06 15.86
CA ALA A 189 9.44 6.75 16.44
C ALA A 189 9.06 5.68 15.42
N PHE A 190 9.08 5.99 14.12
CA PHE A 190 9.15 4.97 13.08
C PHE A 190 10.58 4.43 12.95
N ASP A 191 10.70 3.20 12.47
CA ASP A 191 11.97 2.58 12.09
C ASP A 191 12.54 3.20 10.79
N GLY A 192 13.81 2.93 10.52
CA GLY A 192 14.52 3.36 9.31
C GLY A 192 15.54 4.49 9.55
N THR A 193 16.40 4.74 8.56
CA THR A 193 17.59 5.60 8.71
C THR A 193 17.34 7.10 8.57
N PHE A 194 16.15 7.52 8.15
CA PHE A 194 15.83 8.91 7.76
C PHE A 194 15.96 9.96 8.89
N HIS A 195 16.19 9.52 10.13
CA HIS A 195 16.31 10.38 11.30
C HIS A 195 17.75 10.55 11.80
N ASN A 196 18.71 9.89 11.15
CA ASN A 196 20.12 9.93 11.52
C ASN A 196 21.08 9.72 10.34
N ASP A 197 20.62 9.93 9.10
CA ASP A 197 21.44 9.80 7.90
C ASP A 197 22.17 11.10 7.51
N GLY A 198 21.94 12.18 8.28
CA GLY A 198 22.53 13.49 8.07
C GLY A 198 21.80 14.33 7.01
N ILE A 199 20.64 13.88 6.53
CA ILE A 199 19.86 14.55 5.49
C ILE A 199 18.55 15.06 6.09
N LYS A 200 18.49 16.36 6.38
CA LYS A 200 17.27 17.01 6.89
C LYS A 200 16.73 16.37 8.18
N ASP A 201 17.61 15.80 9.00
CA ASP A 201 17.27 15.20 10.30
C ASP A 201 16.56 16.22 11.21
N GLU A 202 16.85 17.52 11.07
CA GLU A 202 16.21 18.61 11.81
C GLU A 202 14.72 18.79 11.48
N LEU A 203 14.24 18.21 10.39
CA LEU A 203 12.84 18.28 9.94
C LEU A 203 12.02 17.06 10.37
N VAL A 204 12.66 16.06 11.01
CA VAL A 204 11.97 14.90 11.58
C VAL A 204 11.02 15.34 12.70
N LYS A 205 9.79 14.86 12.62
CA LYS A 205 8.67 15.29 13.46
C LYS A 205 8.63 14.53 14.77
N THR A 206 8.22 15.25 15.81
CA THR A 206 7.51 14.69 16.96
C THR A 206 6.05 15.11 16.88
N TRP A 207 5.17 14.35 17.52
CA TRP A 207 3.75 14.67 17.61
C TRP A 207 3.33 14.82 19.07
N MET A 208 4.27 15.20 19.95
CA MET A 208 4.11 15.19 21.40
C MET A 208 2.87 15.95 21.89
N ALA A 209 2.50 17.03 21.19
CA ALA A 209 1.29 17.80 21.48
C ALA A 209 0.00 16.94 21.43
N HIS A 210 0.02 15.85 20.66
CA HIS A 210 -1.08 14.90 20.47
C HIS A 210 -0.94 13.60 21.25
N LYS A 211 0.11 13.44 22.07
CA LYS A 211 0.23 12.27 22.96
C LYS A 211 -0.97 12.12 23.90
N LYS A 212 -1.56 13.25 24.30
CA LYS A 212 -2.77 13.33 25.13
C LYS A 212 -4.05 12.87 24.40
N ASP A 213 -4.01 12.84 23.07
CA ASP A 213 -5.16 12.49 22.23
C ASP A 213 -5.19 10.98 21.93
N TRP A 214 -4.13 10.23 22.31
CA TRP A 214 -4.09 8.76 22.28
C TRP A 214 -4.92 8.19 23.44
N ASN A 215 -5.71 7.14 23.16
CA ASN A 215 -6.60 6.50 24.12
C ASN A 215 -6.19 5.05 24.39
N ASP A 216 -6.61 4.51 25.54
CA ASP A 216 -6.40 3.10 25.84
C ASP A 216 -7.06 2.21 24.78
N GLY A 217 -6.28 1.29 24.22
CA GLY A 217 -6.70 0.40 23.13
C GLY A 217 -6.33 0.90 21.73
N ASP A 218 -5.90 2.14 21.58
CA ASP A 218 -5.30 2.61 20.33
C ASP A 218 -3.99 1.87 20.04
N PRO A 219 -3.64 1.66 18.76
CA PRO A 219 -2.48 0.85 18.43
C PRO A 219 -1.17 1.55 18.81
N THR A 220 -0.16 0.72 19.03
CA THR A 220 1.25 1.09 19.23
C THR A 220 2.13 0.01 18.62
N TRP A 221 3.43 0.28 18.52
CA TRP A 221 4.44 -0.73 18.20
C TRP A 221 5.62 -0.59 19.16
N GLN A 222 6.48 -1.61 19.24
CA GLN A 222 7.73 -1.60 20.02
C GLN A 222 7.56 -0.96 21.42
N ASP A 223 6.70 -1.55 22.25
CA ASP A 223 6.48 -1.12 23.64
C ASP A 223 6.03 0.34 23.82
N GLY A 224 5.10 0.78 22.97
CA GLY A 224 4.41 2.06 23.13
C GLY A 224 4.92 3.18 22.23
N LYS A 225 5.81 2.90 21.26
CA LYS A 225 6.05 3.80 20.14
C LYS A 225 4.77 4.00 19.33
N GLY A 226 4.68 5.14 18.65
CA GLY A 226 3.52 5.49 17.83
C GLY A 226 2.40 6.26 18.52
N LYS A 227 2.36 6.31 19.86
CA LYS A 227 1.26 6.98 20.58
C LYS A 227 1.00 8.41 20.11
N GLU A 228 2.04 9.18 19.85
CA GLU A 228 1.92 10.58 19.46
C GLU A 228 1.25 10.76 18.09
N ILE A 229 1.72 10.05 17.07
CA ILE A 229 1.18 10.16 15.70
C ILE A 229 -0.21 9.51 15.58
N VAL A 230 -0.47 8.43 16.33
CA VAL A 230 -1.79 7.83 16.45
C VAL A 230 -2.77 8.80 17.14
N GLY A 231 -2.33 9.46 18.21
CA GLY A 231 -3.10 10.54 18.85
C GLY A 231 -3.36 11.71 17.91
N ALA A 232 -2.42 12.05 17.01
CA ALA A 232 -2.65 13.08 16.00
C ALA A 232 -3.80 12.70 15.04
N MET A 233 -3.92 11.41 14.68
CA MET A 233 -5.07 10.94 13.87
C MET A 233 -6.39 11.06 14.64
N ASN A 234 -6.40 10.68 15.92
CA ASN A 234 -7.58 10.86 16.79
C ASN A 234 -7.98 12.33 16.87
N TYR A 235 -7.00 13.22 17.01
CA TYR A 235 -7.23 14.66 17.04
C TYR A 235 -7.90 15.14 15.76
N LEU A 236 -7.37 14.80 14.58
CA LEU A 236 -7.97 15.17 13.30
C LEU A 236 -9.43 14.68 13.20
N ALA A 237 -9.68 13.41 13.53
CA ALA A 237 -11.02 12.84 13.53
C ALA A 237 -11.96 13.54 14.53
N SER A 238 -11.47 13.89 15.72
CA SER A 238 -12.23 14.63 16.74
C SER A 238 -12.64 16.05 16.31
N LYS A 239 -11.91 16.63 15.35
CA LYS A 239 -12.23 17.92 14.73
C LYS A 239 -13.19 17.79 13.55
N GLY A 240 -13.68 16.59 13.26
CA GLY A 240 -14.59 16.32 12.15
C GLY A 240 -13.92 16.27 10.79
N LEU A 241 -12.58 16.24 10.75
CA LEU A 241 -11.84 16.02 9.51
C LEU A 241 -11.96 14.56 9.12
N ASN A 242 -12.02 14.30 7.81
CA ASN A 242 -12.21 12.97 7.24
C ASN A 242 -11.11 12.61 6.24
N ALA A 243 -9.98 13.32 6.25
CA ALA A 243 -8.84 13.03 5.41
C ALA A 243 -7.53 13.45 6.08
N VAL A 244 -6.48 12.71 5.77
CA VAL A 244 -5.10 13.01 6.12
C VAL A 244 -4.23 12.83 4.88
N SER A 245 -3.25 13.71 4.70
CA SER A 245 -2.30 13.64 3.58
C SER A 245 -0.87 13.50 4.04
N PHE A 246 -0.07 12.87 3.19
CA PHE A 246 1.34 12.59 3.41
C PHE A 246 2.02 12.24 2.09
N LEU A 247 3.30 12.54 1.99
CA LEU A 247 4.19 11.99 0.98
C LEU A 247 4.63 10.58 1.39
N THR A 248 4.86 9.69 0.42
CA THR A 248 5.53 8.40 0.66
C THR A 248 6.96 8.37 0.14
N MET A 249 7.35 9.34 -0.69
CA MET A 249 8.74 9.54 -1.14
C MET A 249 9.01 11.01 -1.46
N ASN A 250 9.95 11.61 -0.74
CA ASN A 250 10.41 13.00 -0.93
C ASN A 250 11.95 13.09 -1.05
N ILE A 251 12.61 11.98 -1.43
CA ILE A 251 14.06 11.96 -1.70
C ILE A 251 14.39 13.03 -2.73
N GLY A 252 15.28 13.96 -2.37
CA GLY A 252 15.76 15.00 -3.26
C GLY A 252 14.90 16.27 -3.32
N GLY A 253 13.66 16.26 -2.80
CA GLY A 253 12.85 17.48 -2.75
C GLY A 253 13.03 18.28 -1.47
N ASP A 254 11.94 18.78 -0.90
CA ASP A 254 12.03 19.84 0.12
C ASP A 254 12.46 19.30 1.50
N ASP A 255 11.73 18.28 1.98
CA ASP A 255 11.90 17.73 3.32
C ASP A 255 12.88 16.55 3.39
N ARG A 256 13.03 15.75 2.32
CA ARG A 256 14.06 14.70 2.13
C ARG A 256 14.16 13.60 3.20
N ASN A 257 13.12 13.37 3.99
CA ASN A 257 13.15 12.46 5.14
C ASN A 257 11.98 11.46 5.15
N VAL A 258 11.29 11.30 4.02
CA VAL A 258 10.26 10.28 3.82
C VAL A 258 10.61 9.45 2.59
N PHE A 259 10.80 8.16 2.81
CA PHE A 259 10.99 7.16 1.76
C PHE A 259 10.70 5.76 2.31
N PRO A 260 10.25 4.82 1.47
CA PRO A 260 9.90 3.46 1.90
C PRO A 260 11.14 2.54 1.97
N TYR A 261 12.29 3.04 1.53
CA TYR A 261 13.51 2.27 1.33
C TYR A 261 14.32 2.09 2.61
N VAL A 262 15.24 1.11 2.59
CA VAL A 262 16.18 0.84 3.68
C VAL A 262 17.13 2.00 3.96
N ASP A 263 17.43 2.79 2.93
CA ASP A 263 18.26 3.98 3.00
C ASP A 263 17.92 4.96 1.87
N TYR A 264 18.50 6.15 1.92
CA TYR A 264 18.22 7.26 1.00
C TYR A 264 18.58 6.98 -0.47
N ASN A 265 19.56 6.10 -0.73
CA ASN A 265 20.18 5.92 -2.05
C ASN A 265 19.88 4.55 -2.69
N THR A 266 19.21 3.64 -1.98
CA THR A 266 18.92 2.28 -2.44
C THR A 266 17.44 2.11 -2.78
N TRP A 267 17.07 2.25 -4.07
CA TRP A 267 15.67 2.34 -4.49
C TRP A 267 14.98 1.03 -4.90
N ASP A 268 15.62 -0.13 -4.69
CA ASP A 268 15.00 -1.45 -4.87
C ASP A 268 14.87 -2.27 -3.59
N ARG A 269 15.25 -1.72 -2.43
CA ARG A 269 15.19 -2.38 -1.12
C ARG A 269 14.28 -1.60 -0.18
N PHE A 270 13.22 -2.25 0.28
CA PHE A 270 12.22 -1.65 1.16
C PHE A 270 12.48 -2.01 2.61
N ASP A 271 12.22 -1.06 3.49
CA ASP A 271 12.29 -1.25 4.94
C ASP A 271 10.99 -1.90 5.42
N CYS A 272 11.07 -3.18 5.79
CA CYS A 272 9.93 -4.00 6.17
C CYS A 272 9.28 -3.48 7.45
N SER A 273 10.08 -3.10 8.45
CA SER A 273 9.63 -2.67 9.76
C SER A 273 8.92 -1.31 9.69
N LYS A 274 9.55 -0.31 9.05
CA LYS A 274 8.96 1.02 8.83
C LYS A 274 7.63 0.93 8.10
N LEU A 275 7.57 0.13 7.03
CA LEU A 275 6.34 -0.01 6.24
C LEU A 275 5.23 -0.78 6.98
N ASP A 276 5.58 -1.72 7.86
CA ASP A 276 4.61 -2.41 8.72
C ASP A 276 4.08 -1.46 9.82
N GLN A 277 4.90 -0.51 10.31
CA GLN A 277 4.45 0.54 11.23
C GLN A 277 3.57 1.59 10.55
N TRP A 278 3.85 1.94 9.28
CA TRP A 278 2.95 2.78 8.48
C TRP A 278 1.57 2.11 8.33
N GLU A 279 1.52 0.79 8.10
CA GLU A 279 0.25 0.06 8.02
C GLU A 279 -0.54 0.16 9.33
N VAL A 280 0.12 0.08 10.50
CA VAL A 280 -0.55 0.26 11.80
C VAL A 280 -1.23 1.63 11.88
N LEU A 281 -0.55 2.70 11.46
CA LEU A 281 -1.12 4.05 11.43
C LEU A 281 -2.28 4.17 10.44
N PHE A 282 -2.12 3.65 9.23
CA PHE A 282 -3.13 3.74 8.17
C PHE A 282 -4.38 2.95 8.48
N GLU A 283 -4.25 1.74 9.06
CA GLU A 283 -5.39 0.96 9.52
C GLU A 283 -6.17 1.72 10.60
N HIS A 284 -5.47 2.38 11.52
CA HIS A 284 -6.11 3.23 12.53
C HIS A 284 -6.86 4.41 11.92
N ALA A 285 -6.23 5.11 10.98
CA ALA A 285 -6.85 6.22 10.26
C ALA A 285 -8.15 5.79 9.54
N GLN A 286 -8.16 4.60 8.92
CA GLN A 286 -9.37 4.07 8.28
C GLN A 286 -10.50 3.75 9.28
N LYS A 287 -10.18 3.26 10.48
CA LYS A 287 -11.15 3.03 11.56
C LYS A 287 -11.80 4.34 12.04
N LEU A 288 -11.05 5.44 11.99
CA LEU A 288 -11.53 6.78 12.33
C LEU A 288 -12.33 7.46 11.19
N GLY A 289 -12.36 6.86 10.00
CA GLY A 289 -12.98 7.47 8.82
C GLY A 289 -12.12 8.53 8.14
N LEU A 290 -10.79 8.46 8.31
CA LEU A 290 -9.83 9.32 7.63
C LEU A 290 -9.40 8.71 6.29
N PHE A 291 -9.79 9.35 5.20
CA PHE A 291 -9.30 9.09 3.87
C PHE A 291 -7.78 9.30 3.79
N LEU A 292 -7.07 8.34 3.20
CA LEU A 292 -5.62 8.40 3.05
C LEU A 292 -5.25 9.07 1.72
N HIS A 293 -4.74 10.30 1.78
CA HIS A 293 -4.25 11.01 0.60
C HIS A 293 -2.77 10.70 0.36
N PHE A 294 -2.49 9.59 -0.35
CA PHE A 294 -1.12 9.22 -0.74
C PHE A 294 -0.62 10.14 -1.84
N LYS A 295 0.23 11.11 -1.50
CA LYS A 295 1.10 11.80 -2.45
C LYS A 295 2.35 10.93 -2.61
N THR A 296 2.63 10.41 -3.80
CA THR A 296 3.69 9.40 -3.94
C THR A 296 5.05 9.98 -4.28
N MET A 297 5.10 11.14 -4.94
CA MET A 297 6.29 11.86 -5.39
C MET A 297 5.98 13.36 -5.40
N GLU A 298 7.00 14.18 -5.62
CA GLU A 298 6.92 15.64 -5.73
C GLU A 298 7.74 16.14 -6.95
N ALA A 299 7.66 17.43 -7.24
CA ALA A 299 8.24 18.02 -8.45
C ALA A 299 9.73 17.68 -8.61
N GLU A 300 10.49 17.72 -7.52
CA GLU A 300 11.94 17.54 -7.52
C GLU A 300 12.36 16.10 -7.82
N ASN A 301 11.53 15.12 -7.43
CA ASN A 301 11.88 13.71 -7.46
C ASN A 301 11.09 12.87 -8.46
N GLN A 302 10.18 13.48 -9.22
CA GLN A 302 9.40 12.81 -10.26
C GLN A 302 10.27 12.01 -11.24
N GLY A 303 11.48 12.48 -11.56
CA GLY A 303 12.40 11.79 -12.45
C GLY A 303 13.44 10.90 -11.76
N LEU A 304 13.45 10.83 -10.43
CA LEU A 304 14.54 10.22 -9.64
C LEU A 304 14.75 8.74 -9.99
N LEU A 305 13.67 7.96 -10.01
CA LEU A 305 13.74 6.51 -10.03
C LEU A 305 14.21 5.95 -11.38
N ASP A 306 13.83 6.58 -12.50
CA ASP A 306 14.15 6.09 -13.84
C ASP A 306 14.44 7.24 -14.84
N ASN A 307 15.07 8.32 -14.38
CA ASN A 307 15.47 9.48 -15.19
C ASN A 307 14.32 10.06 -16.02
N GLY A 308 13.16 10.26 -15.38
CA GLY A 308 11.95 10.78 -16.02
C GLY A 308 11.13 9.74 -16.78
N GLY A 309 11.47 8.45 -16.72
CA GLY A 309 10.67 7.37 -17.28
C GLY A 309 9.82 6.60 -16.26
N VAL A 310 8.85 5.81 -16.74
CA VAL A 310 8.14 4.80 -15.94
C VAL A 310 8.82 3.43 -16.14
N GLY A 311 10.00 3.31 -15.52
CA GLY A 311 10.93 2.20 -15.70
C GLY A 311 10.81 1.11 -14.64
N LEU A 312 11.96 0.54 -14.24
CA LEU A 312 12.03 -0.59 -13.33
C LEU A 312 11.72 -0.16 -11.90
N TYR A 313 12.36 0.91 -11.43
CA TYR A 313 12.27 1.34 -10.03
C TYR A 313 10.92 1.99 -9.74
N THR A 314 10.40 2.81 -10.66
CA THR A 314 9.06 3.39 -10.58
C THR A 314 8.00 2.29 -10.47
N LYS A 315 8.06 1.28 -11.34
CA LYS A 315 7.10 0.17 -11.29
C LYS A 315 7.21 -0.65 -10.01
N LEU A 316 8.44 -0.90 -9.53
CA LEU A 316 8.66 -1.61 -8.27
C LEU A 316 8.07 -0.85 -7.08
N TYR A 317 8.33 0.46 -7.00
CA TYR A 317 7.81 1.34 -5.95
C TYR A 317 6.28 1.27 -5.84
N TYR A 318 5.57 1.52 -6.95
CA TYR A 318 4.10 1.48 -6.95
C TYR A 318 3.54 0.08 -6.70
N ARG A 319 4.19 -0.97 -7.21
CA ARG A 319 3.79 -2.35 -6.91
C ARG A 319 3.88 -2.64 -5.42
N GLU A 320 4.95 -2.19 -4.76
CA GLU A 320 5.15 -2.41 -3.32
C GLU A 320 4.11 -1.65 -2.49
N LEU A 321 3.87 -0.37 -2.80
CA LEU A 321 2.82 0.41 -2.13
C LEU A 321 1.43 -0.25 -2.27
N ILE A 322 1.07 -0.72 -3.46
CA ILE A 322 -0.22 -1.38 -3.70
C ILE A 322 -0.31 -2.72 -2.98
N ALA A 323 0.77 -3.52 -2.96
CA ALA A 323 0.79 -4.79 -2.25
C ALA A 323 0.62 -4.63 -0.73
N ARG A 324 1.18 -3.55 -0.17
CA ARG A 324 1.15 -3.27 1.27
C ARG A 324 -0.09 -2.53 1.73
N PHE A 325 -0.57 -1.56 0.96
CA PHE A 325 -1.58 -0.59 1.40
C PHE A 325 -2.84 -0.54 0.53
N GLY A 326 -2.84 -1.22 -0.61
CA GLY A 326 -3.96 -1.21 -1.55
C GLY A 326 -5.23 -1.87 -1.00
N HIS A 327 -5.20 -2.60 0.12
CA HIS A 327 -6.42 -3.17 0.70
C HIS A 327 -7.32 -2.12 1.37
N HIS A 328 -6.76 -0.99 1.81
CA HIS A 328 -7.49 0.09 2.51
C HIS A 328 -8.67 0.60 1.70
N LEU A 329 -9.76 0.96 2.36
CA LEU A 329 -11.06 1.18 1.71
C LEU A 329 -11.20 2.58 1.10
N ALA A 330 -10.56 3.59 1.69
CA ALA A 330 -10.69 4.97 1.26
C ALA A 330 -9.30 5.63 1.15
N LEU A 331 -8.79 5.65 -0.07
CA LEU A 331 -7.53 6.30 -0.44
C LEU A 331 -7.59 6.81 -1.89
N ASN A 332 -6.64 7.66 -2.26
CA ASN A 332 -6.24 7.87 -3.64
C ASN A 332 -4.76 7.51 -3.84
N TRP A 333 -4.41 7.30 -5.10
CA TRP A 333 -3.04 7.40 -5.58
C TRP A 333 -2.87 8.76 -6.25
N ASN A 334 -2.31 9.74 -5.54
CA ASN A 334 -1.84 10.98 -6.15
C ASN A 334 -0.41 10.76 -6.63
N LEU A 335 -0.27 10.59 -7.95
CA LEU A 335 0.92 9.98 -8.56
C LEU A 335 2.18 10.85 -8.52
N CYS A 336 2.01 12.15 -8.33
CA CYS A 336 3.09 13.10 -8.10
C CYS A 336 2.45 14.46 -7.83
N GLU A 337 2.99 15.18 -6.86
CA GLU A 337 2.73 16.59 -6.66
C GLU A 337 3.51 17.42 -7.68
N GLU A 338 2.92 18.50 -8.16
CA GLU A 338 3.60 19.53 -8.96
C GLU A 338 4.37 18.95 -10.16
N THR A 339 3.81 17.93 -10.78
CA THR A 339 4.50 17.13 -11.81
C THR A 339 4.46 17.73 -13.20
N GLY A 340 5.41 17.32 -14.03
CA GLY A 340 5.67 17.88 -15.35
C GLY A 340 6.67 19.02 -15.28
N ASP A 341 6.65 19.86 -16.31
CA ASP A 341 7.55 21.02 -16.42
C ASP A 341 7.08 22.18 -15.52
N TRP A 342 7.10 21.93 -14.22
CA TRP A 342 6.60 22.81 -13.16
C TRP A 342 7.57 23.94 -12.78
N ALA A 343 8.85 23.62 -12.62
CA ALA A 343 9.88 24.56 -12.18
C ALA A 343 10.78 25.01 -13.35
N ILE A 344 11.41 26.17 -13.23
CA ILE A 344 12.39 26.66 -14.22
C ILE A 344 13.62 25.73 -14.29
N SER A 345 14.01 25.17 -13.14
CA SER A 345 15.12 24.23 -13.03
C SER A 345 14.63 23.03 -12.26
N HIS A 346 14.70 21.86 -12.90
CA HIS A 346 14.34 20.59 -12.29
C HIS A 346 15.59 19.83 -11.83
N PRO A 347 15.63 19.31 -10.59
CA PRO A 347 16.71 18.43 -10.14
C PRO A 347 16.76 17.09 -10.89
N THR A 348 15.61 16.63 -11.38
CA THR A 348 15.47 15.39 -12.16
C THR A 348 14.71 15.66 -13.45
N PHE A 349 14.76 14.75 -14.44
CA PHE A 349 14.02 14.96 -15.69
C PHE A 349 12.50 14.89 -15.44
N PRO A 350 11.71 15.91 -15.83
CA PRO A 350 10.28 15.96 -15.52
C PRO A 350 9.47 14.91 -16.29
N PHE A 351 8.35 14.47 -15.73
CA PHE A 351 7.41 13.60 -16.44
C PHE A 351 6.61 14.39 -17.50
N ASP A 352 6.87 14.10 -18.77
CA ASP A 352 5.99 14.54 -19.83
C ASP A 352 4.58 13.91 -19.75
N ALA A 353 3.67 14.34 -20.64
CA ALA A 353 2.30 13.87 -20.64
C ALA A 353 2.20 12.35 -20.86
N ASP A 354 3.05 11.79 -21.72
CA ASP A 354 3.06 10.36 -22.04
C ASP A 354 3.50 9.52 -20.83
N GLN A 355 4.52 9.97 -20.09
CA GLN A 355 4.96 9.32 -18.86
C GLN A 355 3.91 9.42 -17.75
N ARG A 356 3.24 10.58 -17.61
CA ARG A 356 2.11 10.73 -16.67
C ARG A 356 0.97 9.76 -17.00
N MET A 357 0.58 9.66 -18.27
CA MET A 357 -0.45 8.72 -18.73
C MET A 357 -0.03 7.26 -18.55
N LEU A 358 1.23 6.93 -18.84
CA LEU A 358 1.79 5.58 -18.68
C LEU A 358 1.81 5.16 -17.21
N LEU A 359 2.16 6.07 -16.30
CA LEU A 359 2.17 5.81 -14.87
C LEU A 359 0.75 5.56 -14.35
N ALA A 360 -0.20 6.43 -14.70
CA ALA A 360 -1.61 6.25 -14.33
C ALA A 360 -2.17 4.92 -14.85
N LYS A 361 -1.81 4.54 -16.08
CA LYS A 361 -2.17 3.24 -16.64
C LYS A 361 -1.55 2.09 -15.84
N TYR A 362 -0.26 2.15 -15.54
CA TYR A 362 0.42 1.10 -14.79
C TYR A 362 -0.24 0.90 -13.42
N VAL A 363 -0.37 1.97 -12.63
CA VAL A 363 -1.01 1.95 -11.30
C VAL A 363 -2.43 1.41 -11.38
N SER A 364 -3.23 1.92 -12.33
CA SER A 364 -4.59 1.43 -12.55
C SER A 364 -4.65 -0.04 -12.95
N ASP A 365 -3.68 -0.58 -13.69
CA ASP A 365 -3.65 -1.98 -14.10
C ASP A 365 -3.32 -2.92 -12.94
N ILE A 366 -2.38 -2.53 -12.06
CA ILE A 366 -1.90 -3.37 -10.96
C ILE A 366 -2.67 -3.21 -9.65
N ASP A 367 -3.41 -2.13 -9.46
CA ASP A 367 -4.33 -1.98 -8.32
C ASP A 367 -5.56 -2.87 -8.53
N PRO A 368 -5.76 -3.92 -7.69
CA PRO A 368 -6.89 -4.85 -7.83
C PRO A 368 -8.24 -4.21 -7.54
N TYR A 369 -8.25 -3.11 -6.78
CA TYR A 369 -9.46 -2.48 -6.26
C TYR A 369 -9.82 -1.18 -6.98
N LYS A 370 -8.97 -0.73 -7.91
CA LYS A 370 -9.19 0.45 -8.76
C LYS A 370 -9.45 1.72 -7.95
N HIS A 371 -8.55 2.03 -7.00
CA HIS A 371 -8.65 3.25 -6.22
C HIS A 371 -8.60 4.50 -7.10
N HIS A 372 -9.06 5.60 -6.51
CA HIS A 372 -9.04 6.90 -7.15
C HIS A 372 -7.60 7.30 -7.52
N VAL A 373 -7.31 7.49 -8.80
CA VAL A 373 -6.01 7.97 -9.30
C VAL A 373 -6.13 9.44 -9.65
N VAL A 374 -5.24 10.27 -9.11
CA VAL A 374 -5.21 11.74 -9.32
C VAL A 374 -3.79 12.25 -9.56
N ILE A 375 -3.70 13.51 -9.93
CA ILE A 375 -2.48 14.31 -9.99
C ILE A 375 -2.72 15.58 -9.17
N HIS A 376 -1.72 16.05 -8.43
CA HIS A 376 -1.76 17.35 -7.76
C HIS A 376 -0.91 18.35 -8.52
N ASN A 377 -1.50 19.46 -8.96
CA ASN A 377 -0.75 20.45 -9.72
C ASN A 377 -1.40 21.84 -9.64
N GLY A 378 -0.58 22.89 -9.60
CA GLY A 378 -1.00 24.26 -9.85
C GLY A 378 -0.99 24.64 -11.33
N ALA A 379 -0.17 23.97 -12.14
CA ALA A 379 -0.13 24.15 -13.58
C ALA A 379 -1.28 23.36 -14.20
N TRP A 380 -1.81 23.83 -15.32
CA TRP A 380 -2.94 23.17 -15.95
C TRP A 380 -2.48 21.95 -16.77
N PHE A 381 -3.19 20.83 -16.62
CA PHE A 381 -2.79 19.51 -17.13
C PHE A 381 -3.81 18.89 -18.09
N THR A 382 -4.29 19.66 -19.07
CA THR A 382 -5.23 19.15 -20.11
C THR A 382 -4.63 18.07 -21.01
N ASP A 383 -3.32 17.96 -21.03
CA ASP A 383 -2.56 16.99 -21.82
C ASP A 383 -2.75 15.54 -21.36
N ILE A 384 -3.21 15.31 -20.12
CA ILE A 384 -3.53 13.98 -19.59
C ILE A 384 -5.03 13.66 -19.61
N TYR A 385 -5.86 14.51 -20.23
CA TYR A 385 -7.30 14.29 -20.36
C TYR A 385 -7.63 13.36 -21.53
N GLY A 386 -8.85 12.80 -21.53
CA GLY A 386 -9.38 12.02 -22.64
C GLY A 386 -9.60 10.54 -22.32
N PRO A 387 -10.15 9.77 -23.29
CA PRO A 387 -10.65 8.41 -23.06
C PRO A 387 -9.56 7.39 -22.70
N ASN A 388 -8.31 7.69 -23.05
CA ASN A 388 -7.16 6.84 -22.71
C ASN A 388 -6.60 7.13 -21.32
N SER A 389 -7.05 8.21 -20.68
CA SER A 389 -6.64 8.55 -19.33
C SER A 389 -7.12 7.49 -18.33
N ARG A 390 -6.30 7.26 -17.31
CA ARG A 390 -6.65 6.45 -16.14
C ARG A 390 -6.71 7.28 -14.87
N PHE A 391 -6.53 8.60 -14.99
CA PHE A 391 -6.90 9.53 -13.94
C PHE A 391 -8.41 9.54 -13.79
N THR A 392 -8.86 9.50 -12.54
CA THR A 392 -10.28 9.45 -12.16
C THR A 392 -10.71 10.73 -11.43
N GLY A 393 -9.79 11.67 -11.23
CA GLY A 393 -10.06 12.99 -10.68
C GLY A 393 -8.85 13.91 -10.77
N ALA A 394 -9.06 15.14 -10.34
CA ALA A 394 -8.05 16.20 -10.26
C ALA A 394 -7.81 16.59 -8.80
N SER A 395 -6.55 16.79 -8.41
CA SER A 395 -6.18 17.50 -7.19
C SER A 395 -5.60 18.86 -7.60
N LEU A 396 -6.29 19.94 -7.26
CA LEU A 396 -5.93 21.28 -7.73
C LEU A 396 -5.22 22.03 -6.61
N GLN A 397 -4.07 22.61 -6.94
CA GLN A 397 -3.41 23.59 -6.09
C GLN A 397 -3.91 24.98 -6.47
N THR A 398 -4.32 25.76 -5.46
CA THR A 398 -4.74 27.15 -5.66
C THR A 398 -4.00 28.04 -4.68
N ASN A 399 -3.98 29.34 -4.94
CA ASN A 399 -3.07 30.28 -4.27
C ASN A 399 -3.79 31.43 -3.56
N MET A 400 -5.08 31.26 -3.22
CA MET A 400 -5.85 32.26 -2.48
C MET A 400 -6.25 31.70 -1.13
N GLU A 401 -5.89 32.40 -0.06
CA GLU A 401 -6.20 32.03 1.33
C GLU A 401 -7.71 31.94 1.61
N ASP A 402 -8.53 32.69 0.85
CA ASP A 402 -9.99 32.72 0.96
C ASP A 402 -10.69 31.65 0.10
N PHE A 403 -9.92 30.77 -0.57
CA PHE A 403 -10.42 29.72 -1.46
C PHE A 403 -11.25 30.21 -2.66
N SER A 404 -11.26 31.52 -2.96
CA SER A 404 -12.09 32.13 -4.01
C SER A 404 -11.86 31.54 -5.41
N ARG A 405 -10.67 30.98 -5.67
CA ARG A 405 -10.33 30.34 -6.95
C ARG A 405 -10.79 28.87 -7.06
N VAL A 406 -11.13 28.20 -5.96
CA VAL A 406 -11.43 26.76 -5.98
C VAL A 406 -12.61 26.44 -6.91
N HIS A 407 -13.69 27.22 -6.80
CA HIS A 407 -14.90 26.95 -7.58
C HIS A 407 -14.67 27.11 -9.10
N SER A 408 -14.05 28.22 -9.51
CA SER A 408 -13.80 28.50 -10.93
C SER A 408 -12.81 27.52 -11.56
N GLN A 409 -11.78 27.09 -10.82
CA GLN A 409 -10.84 26.06 -11.28
C GLN A 409 -11.51 24.69 -11.38
N THR A 410 -12.37 24.32 -10.43
CA THR A 410 -13.13 23.06 -10.49
C THR A 410 -14.02 23.00 -11.73
N LEU A 411 -14.68 24.10 -12.11
CA LEU A 411 -15.49 24.16 -13.33
C LEU A 411 -14.69 23.91 -14.61
N ARG A 412 -13.38 24.15 -14.63
CA ARG A 412 -12.53 23.85 -15.79
C ARG A 412 -12.25 22.35 -15.95
N VAL A 413 -12.36 21.57 -14.86
CA VAL A 413 -12.22 20.10 -14.88
C VAL A 413 -13.53 19.42 -15.29
N LEU A 414 -14.67 20.00 -14.91
CA LEU A 414 -16.01 19.42 -15.14
C LEU A 414 -16.61 19.73 -16.52
N ARG A 415 -15.99 20.65 -17.27
CA ARG A 415 -16.36 21.00 -18.65
C ARG A 415 -15.58 20.14 -19.61
#